data_AF-A0A1Y1ICQ9-F1
#
_entry.id   AF-A0A1Y1ICQ9-F1
#
_cell.length_a   1.000
_cell.length_b   1.000
_cell.length_c   1.000
_cell.angle_alpha   90.00
_cell.angle_beta   90.00
_cell.angle_gamma   90.00
#
_symmetry.space_group_name_H-M   'P 1'
#
loop_
_entity.id
_entity.type
_entity.pdbx_description
1 polymer ?
#
loop_
_entity_poly.entity_id
_entity_poly.type
_entity_poly.pdbx_seq_one_letter_code
_entity_poly.pdbx_strand_id
1 'polypeptide(L)'
;MEGERMGTWEDLRREARKVEHSLDMKLAAYAKAADDGSATKLLEIEHLLQQLGDINRALVNIQSRTDTHAHALARHHSILEDFTREFRRIQSSVTTSRERAELVGAFHSVREEDLAGLGPASRGAQDSALLREHGAIYGNVAQIDEVLGQAQETSNALSAQRALFLGISGKVNNLGAHTFPAVNKLISDIRKRKSKDTLILSTTISICTLLIILYWLSK
;
A
#
# COMPACT_ATOMS: atom_id res chain seq x y z
N MET A 1 36.57 27.05 2.84
CA MET A 1 35.13 27.19 2.56
C MET A 1 34.63 25.82 2.13
N GLU A 2 34.26 25.02 3.13
CA GLU A 2 33.76 23.65 2.95
C GLU A 2 32.34 23.71 2.41
N GLY A 3 32.20 23.44 1.11
CA GLY A 3 30.90 23.10 0.54
C GLY A 3 30.54 21.70 1.04
N GLU A 4 29.71 21.62 2.07
CA GLU A 4 29.06 20.38 2.49
C GLU A 4 28.49 19.67 1.26
N ARG A 5 29.04 18.49 0.96
CA ARG A 5 28.42 17.52 0.06
C ARG A 5 27.09 17.08 0.69
N MET A 6 26.04 17.87 0.52
CA MET A 6 24.69 17.35 0.62
C MET A 6 24.61 16.19 -0.36
N GLY A 7 24.43 14.98 0.17
CA GLY A 7 24.30 13.76 -0.63
C GLY A 7 23.28 13.99 -1.74
N THR A 8 23.65 13.58 -2.96
CA THR A 8 22.76 13.70 -4.12
C THR A 8 21.46 12.98 -3.79
N TRP A 9 20.31 13.46 -4.29
CA TRP A 9 19.01 12.81 -4.06
C TRP A 9 19.04 11.28 -4.32
N GLU A 10 19.87 10.85 -5.28
CA GLU A 10 20.11 9.44 -5.59
C GLU A 10 20.86 8.67 -4.50
N ASP A 11 21.78 9.31 -3.78
CA ASP A 11 22.56 8.73 -2.68
C ASP A 11 21.65 8.43 -1.49
N LEU A 12 20.82 9.41 -1.10
CA LEU A 12 19.81 9.23 -0.05
C LEU A 12 18.78 8.15 -0.41
N ARG A 13 18.38 8.07 -1.68
CA ARG A 13 17.48 7.01 -2.15
C ARG A 13 18.15 5.63 -2.12
N ARG A 14 19.45 5.55 -2.40
CA ARG A 14 20.21 4.29 -2.30
C ARG A 14 20.35 3.87 -0.84
N GLU A 15 20.55 4.81 0.07
CA GLU A 15 20.59 4.57 1.51
C GLU A 15 19.23 4.13 2.06
N ALA A 16 18.14 4.82 1.69
CA ALA A 16 16.78 4.43 2.04
C ALA A 16 16.50 2.97 1.69
N ARG A 17 16.82 2.54 0.47
CA ARG A 17 16.62 1.14 0.04
C ARG A 17 17.43 0.12 0.85
N LYS A 18 18.63 0.47 1.31
CA LYS A 18 19.43 -0.41 2.17
C LYS A 18 18.78 -0.55 3.54
N VAL A 19 18.31 0.55 4.11
CA VAL A 19 17.61 0.58 5.40
C VAL A 19 16.29 -0.19 5.31
N GLU A 20 15.50 0.03 4.25
CA GLU A 20 14.26 -0.71 3.94
C GLU A 20 14.51 -2.22 3.88
N HIS A 21 15.55 -2.68 3.18
CA HIS A 21 15.89 -4.10 3.10
C HIS A 21 16.29 -4.69 4.45
N SER A 22 17.08 -3.94 5.25
CA SER A 22 17.41 -4.37 6.61
C SER A 22 16.19 -4.43 7.52
N LEU A 23 15.24 -3.51 7.34
CA LEU A 23 13.98 -3.47 8.08
C LEU A 23 13.13 -4.71 7.79
N ASP A 24 12.97 -5.06 6.52
CA ASP A 24 12.20 -6.23 6.09
C ASP A 24 12.75 -7.54 6.68
N MET A 25 14.07 -7.74 6.57
CA MET A 25 14.75 -8.93 7.13
C MET A 25 14.59 -9.02 8.66
N LYS A 26 14.71 -7.91 9.37
CA LYS A 26 14.61 -7.88 10.84
C LYS A 26 13.17 -7.99 11.33
N LEU A 27 12.20 -7.40 10.63
CA LEU A 27 10.78 -7.56 10.91
C LEU A 27 10.34 -9.03 10.74
N ALA A 28 10.80 -9.69 9.67
CA ALA A 28 10.54 -11.11 9.47
C ALA A 28 11.18 -11.98 10.57
N ALA A 29 12.42 -11.68 10.96
CA ALA A 29 13.10 -12.38 12.05
C ALA A 29 12.42 -12.15 13.40
N TYR A 30 11.93 -10.94 13.66
CA TYR A 30 11.21 -10.58 14.88
C TYR A 30 9.83 -11.26 14.96
N ALA A 31 9.09 -11.30 13.85
CA ALA A 31 7.82 -12.02 13.78
C ALA A 31 7.98 -13.52 14.06
N LYS A 32 9.11 -14.12 13.67
CA LYS A 32 9.41 -15.53 13.92
C LYS A 32 9.93 -15.79 15.34
N ALA A 33 10.66 -14.85 15.92
CA ALA A 33 11.21 -14.95 17.26
C ALA A 33 10.18 -14.51 18.31
N ALA A 34 9.17 -15.36 18.54
CA ALA A 34 8.10 -15.08 19.50
C ALA A 34 8.55 -15.09 20.98
N ASP A 35 9.75 -15.58 21.30
CA ASP A 35 10.09 -15.98 22.68
C ASP A 35 11.44 -15.44 23.22
N ASP A 36 12.52 -15.43 22.43
CA ASP A 36 13.88 -15.48 23.01
C ASP A 36 14.76 -14.23 22.75
N GLY A 37 14.34 -13.05 23.24
CA GLY A 37 15.15 -11.82 23.15
C GLY A 37 14.53 -10.69 22.31
N SER A 38 13.24 -10.46 22.48
CA SER A 38 12.45 -9.45 21.77
C SER A 38 12.95 -8.01 22.02
N ALA A 39 13.42 -7.67 23.23
CA ALA A 39 13.73 -6.29 23.60
C ALA A 39 14.91 -5.66 22.82
N THR A 40 16.01 -6.39 22.62
CA THR A 40 17.16 -5.87 21.86
C THR A 40 16.85 -5.75 20.37
N LYS A 41 16.09 -6.71 19.82
CA LYS A 41 15.62 -6.70 18.42
C LYS A 41 14.58 -5.59 18.17
N LEU A 42 13.71 -5.31 19.13
CA LEU A 42 12.77 -4.19 19.09
C LEU A 42 13.49 -2.86 18.97
N LEU A 43 14.45 -2.60 19.88
CA LEU A 43 15.24 -1.36 19.87
C LEU A 43 16.00 -1.18 18.55
N GLU A 44 16.49 -2.27 17.97
CA GLU A 44 17.21 -2.23 16.70
C GLU A 44 16.28 -1.92 15.51
N ILE A 45 15.04 -2.43 15.51
CA ILE A 45 14.04 -2.10 14.48
C ILE A 45 13.56 -0.66 14.64
N GLU A 46 13.33 -0.19 15.87
CA GLU A 46 12.97 1.20 16.15
C GLU A 46 14.05 2.17 15.66
N HIS A 47 15.33 1.85 15.91
CA HIS A 47 16.46 2.62 15.39
C HIS A 47 16.46 2.69 13.85
N LEU A 48 16.19 1.58 13.15
CA LEU A 48 16.12 1.57 11.70
C LEU A 48 14.91 2.35 11.14
N LEU A 49 13.76 2.31 11.81
CA LEU A 49 12.60 3.14 11.46
C LEU A 49 12.93 4.63 11.62
N GLN A 50 13.62 4.98 12.71
CA GLN A 50 14.06 6.34 12.96
C GLN A 50 15.05 6.83 11.88
N GLN A 51 16.02 6.00 11.53
CA GLN A 51 16.98 6.28 10.45
C GLN A 51 16.28 6.47 9.09
N LEU A 52 15.29 5.63 8.76
CA LEU A 52 14.51 5.80 7.53
C LEU A 52 13.70 7.10 7.55
N GLY A 53 13.19 7.50 8.72
CA GLY A 53 12.54 8.79 8.94
C GLY A 53 13.46 10.00 8.75
N ASP A 54 14.70 9.92 9.23
CA ASP A 54 15.73 10.94 9.01
C ASP A 54 16.07 11.09 7.52
N ILE A 55 16.25 9.96 6.82
CA ILE A 55 16.50 9.98 5.37
C ILE A 55 15.30 10.58 4.61
N ASN A 56 14.07 10.24 5.00
CA ASN A 56 12.88 10.80 4.38
C ASN A 56 12.77 12.33 4.62
N ARG A 57 13.08 12.81 5.83
CA ARG A 57 13.19 14.27 6.11
C ARG A 57 14.25 14.94 5.23
N ALA A 58 15.41 14.31 5.04
CA ALA A 58 16.46 14.81 4.16
C ALA A 58 16.01 14.86 2.69
N LEU A 59 15.26 13.85 2.22
CA LEU A 59 14.65 13.82 0.89
C LEU A 59 13.61 14.95 0.71
N VAL A 60 12.78 15.24 1.73
CA VAL A 60 11.82 16.37 1.73
C VAL A 60 12.55 17.71 1.62
N ASN A 61 13.66 17.87 2.33
CA ASN A 61 14.44 19.11 2.29
C ASN A 61 15.14 19.35 0.94
N ILE A 62 15.44 18.29 0.19
CA ILE A 62 15.97 18.40 -1.19
C ILE A 62 14.83 18.64 -2.19
N GLN A 63 13.71 17.95 -2.02
CA GLN A 63 12.49 18.14 -2.81
C GLN A 63 11.96 19.58 -2.75
N SER A 64 11.95 20.23 -1.58
CA SER A 64 11.50 21.62 -1.45
C SER A 64 12.32 22.60 -2.30
N ARG A 65 13.52 22.20 -2.71
CA ARG A 65 14.42 22.95 -3.59
C ARG A 65 14.21 22.62 -5.07
N THR A 66 13.63 21.46 -5.40
CA THR A 66 13.40 20.98 -6.77
C THR A 66 12.13 20.11 -6.88
N ASP A 67 11.14 20.55 -7.67
CA ASP A 67 9.83 19.86 -7.83
C ASP A 67 9.87 18.54 -8.63
N THR A 68 11.03 18.11 -9.12
CA THR A 68 11.16 16.99 -10.07
C THR A 68 10.89 15.60 -9.49
N HIS A 69 10.78 15.45 -8.16
CA HIS A 69 10.73 14.13 -7.49
C HIS A 69 9.49 13.86 -6.63
N ALA A 70 8.41 14.64 -6.80
CA ALA A 70 7.26 14.65 -5.87
C ALA A 70 6.62 13.26 -5.66
N HIS A 71 6.46 12.49 -6.74
CA HIS A 71 5.90 11.15 -6.68
C HIS A 71 6.81 10.14 -5.97
N ALA A 72 8.14 10.27 -6.15
CA ALA A 72 9.10 9.37 -5.52
C ALA A 72 9.16 9.62 -4.00
N LEU A 73 9.03 10.88 -3.58
CA LEU A 73 8.96 11.23 -2.17
C LEU A 73 7.67 10.74 -1.50
N ALA A 74 6.53 10.94 -2.15
CA ALA A 74 5.25 10.41 -1.67
C ALA A 74 5.32 8.88 -1.46
N ARG A 75 6.03 8.18 -2.34
CA ARG A 75 6.29 6.74 -2.20
C ARG A 75 7.15 6.41 -0.98
N HIS A 76 8.24 7.12 -0.73
CA HIS A 76 9.08 6.88 0.46
C HIS A 76 8.32 7.15 1.77
N HIS A 77 7.43 8.14 1.78
CA HIS A 77 6.54 8.38 2.92
C HIS A 77 5.57 7.21 3.16
N SER A 78 4.92 6.72 2.10
CA SER A 78 4.05 5.54 2.19
C SER A 78 4.80 4.31 2.70
N ILE A 79 5.99 4.04 2.17
CA ILE A 79 6.82 2.88 2.57
C ILE A 79 7.16 2.95 4.07
N LEU A 80 7.55 4.13 4.58
CA LEU A 80 7.83 4.29 6.00
C LEU A 80 6.58 4.05 6.86
N GLU A 81 5.43 4.57 6.44
CA GLU A 81 4.17 4.37 7.15
C GLU A 81 3.78 2.89 7.19
N ASP A 82 3.94 2.19 6.07
CA ASP A 82 3.67 0.75 5.94
C ASP A 82 4.58 -0.06 6.88
N PHE A 83 5.88 0.21 6.90
CA PHE A 83 6.81 -0.45 7.83
C PHE A 83 6.48 -0.16 9.30
N THR A 84 6.09 1.06 9.63
CA THR A 84 5.69 1.44 11.00
C THR A 84 4.43 0.70 11.43
N ARG A 85 3.47 0.55 10.52
CA ARG A 85 2.22 -0.17 10.75
C ARG A 85 2.47 -1.67 10.93
N GLU A 86 3.26 -2.26 10.04
CA GLU A 86 3.68 -3.67 10.12
C GLU A 86 4.42 -3.94 11.43
N PHE A 87 5.35 -3.07 11.84
CA PHE A 87 6.06 -3.21 13.10
C PHE A 87 5.11 -3.28 14.30
N ARG A 88 4.15 -2.35 14.41
CA ARG A 88 3.16 -2.36 15.50
C ARG A 88 2.26 -3.59 15.47
N ARG A 89 1.86 -4.04 14.28
CA ARG A 89 1.04 -5.25 14.09
C ARG A 89 1.80 -6.48 14.60
N ILE A 90 3.07 -6.63 14.20
CA ILE A 90 3.91 -7.74 14.62
C ILE A 90 4.18 -7.67 16.12
N GLN A 91 4.48 -6.49 16.67
CA GLN A 91 4.68 -6.29 18.10
C GLN A 91 3.46 -6.75 18.91
N SER A 92 2.26 -6.30 18.54
CA SER A 92 1.01 -6.75 19.19
C SER A 92 0.78 -8.26 19.04
N SER A 93 1.09 -8.85 17.88
CA SER A 93 0.96 -10.30 17.69
C SER A 93 1.92 -11.08 18.59
N VAL A 94 3.16 -10.61 18.72
CA VAL A 94 4.18 -11.27 19.56
C VAL A 94 3.81 -11.14 21.04
N THR A 95 3.33 -9.97 21.49
CA THR A 95 2.91 -9.78 22.89
C THR A 95 1.72 -10.68 23.22
N THR A 96 0.70 -10.75 22.36
CA THR A 96 -0.44 -11.66 22.58
C THR A 96 -0.01 -13.12 22.56
N SER A 97 0.91 -13.52 21.68
CA SER A 97 1.44 -14.89 21.67
C SER A 97 2.21 -15.21 22.96
N ARG A 98 2.99 -14.25 23.47
CA ARG A 98 3.73 -14.39 24.72
C ARG A 98 2.79 -14.49 25.92
N GLU A 99 1.79 -13.61 26.01
CA GLU A 99 0.77 -13.67 27.07
C GLU A 99 0.03 -15.02 27.06
N ARG A 100 -0.30 -15.54 25.88
CA ARG A 100 -0.88 -16.89 25.75
C ARG A 100 0.06 -17.98 26.26
N ALA A 101 1.34 -17.91 25.92
CA ALA A 101 2.34 -18.86 26.40
C ALA A 101 2.53 -18.79 27.93
N GLU A 102 2.55 -17.58 28.50
CA GLU A 102 2.63 -17.36 29.95
C GLU A 102 1.38 -17.88 30.68
N LEU A 103 0.18 -17.66 30.14
CA LEU A 103 -1.06 -18.19 30.71
C LEU A 103 -1.12 -19.72 30.66
N VAL A 104 -0.68 -20.34 29.56
CA VAL A 104 -0.62 -21.81 29.44
C VAL A 104 0.46 -22.38 30.35
N GLY A 105 1.63 -21.74 30.44
CA GLY A 105 2.70 -22.10 31.36
C GLY A 105 2.26 -22.03 32.82
N ALA A 106 1.58 -20.94 33.20
CA ALA A 106 1.02 -20.76 34.54
C ALA A 106 -0.09 -21.79 34.85
N PHE A 107 -0.93 -22.12 33.89
CA PHE A 107 -1.91 -23.19 34.04
C PHE A 107 -1.23 -24.56 34.22
N HIS A 108 -0.19 -24.84 33.44
CA HIS A 108 0.59 -26.08 33.56
C HIS A 108 1.30 -26.20 34.91
N SER A 109 1.90 -25.12 35.41
CA SER A 109 2.59 -25.12 36.71
C SER A 109 1.62 -25.35 37.87
N VAL A 110 0.45 -24.70 37.85
CA VAL A 110 -0.61 -24.93 38.86
C VAL A 110 -1.11 -26.37 38.80
N ARG A 111 -1.27 -26.93 37.60
CA ARG A 111 -1.73 -28.32 37.43
C ARG A 111 -0.69 -29.34 37.88
N GLU A 112 0.59 -29.05 37.73
CA GLU A 112 1.68 -29.93 38.20
C GLU A 112 1.80 -29.92 39.72
N GLU A 113 1.60 -28.76 40.36
CA GLU A 113 1.55 -28.62 41.81
C GLU A 113 0.34 -29.35 42.43
N ASP A 114 -0.84 -29.27 41.79
CA ASP A 114 -2.07 -29.95 42.24
C ASP A 114 -2.01 -31.48 41.97
N LEU A 115 -1.39 -31.90 40.86
CA LEU A 115 -1.26 -33.31 40.48
C LEU A 115 -0.21 -34.07 41.29
N ALA A 116 0.84 -33.39 41.77
CA ALA A 116 1.82 -33.98 42.68
C ALA A 116 1.22 -34.31 44.07
N GLY A 117 0.09 -33.68 44.43
CA GLY A 117 -0.59 -33.87 45.71
C GLY A 117 -1.78 -34.86 45.72
N LEU A 118 -2.34 -35.23 44.57
CA LEU A 118 -3.66 -35.88 44.52
C LEU A 118 -3.67 -37.16 43.66
N GLY A 119 -3.97 -38.30 44.30
CA GLY A 119 -4.12 -39.62 43.70
C GLY A 119 -5.35 -39.76 42.76
N PRO A 120 -5.98 -40.94 42.64
CA PRO A 120 -6.86 -41.35 41.51
C PRO A 120 -8.07 -40.45 41.17
N ALA A 121 -8.38 -39.42 41.97
CA ALA A 121 -9.35 -38.38 41.66
C ALA A 121 -8.97 -37.51 40.44
N SER A 122 -7.68 -37.41 40.09
CA SER A 122 -7.19 -36.65 38.93
C SER A 122 -7.71 -37.18 37.57
N ARG A 123 -8.05 -38.47 37.46
CA ARG A 123 -8.62 -39.04 36.22
C ARG A 123 -9.99 -38.45 35.87
N GLY A 124 -10.83 -38.15 36.86
CA GLY A 124 -12.15 -37.52 36.63
C GLY A 124 -12.04 -36.06 36.18
N ALA A 125 -11.04 -35.32 36.69
CA ALA A 125 -10.76 -33.95 36.26
C ALA A 125 -10.30 -33.88 34.79
N GLN A 126 -9.49 -34.86 34.35
CA GLN A 126 -9.07 -34.96 32.95
C GLN A 126 -10.25 -35.25 32.01
N ASP A 127 -11.13 -36.19 32.35
CA ASP A 127 -12.34 -36.46 31.56
C ASP A 127 -13.25 -35.22 31.47
N SER A 128 -13.40 -34.46 32.56
CA SER A 128 -14.18 -33.22 32.55
C SER A 128 -13.55 -32.12 31.67
N ALA A 129 -12.22 -32.05 31.61
CA ALA A 129 -11.50 -31.12 30.74
C ALA A 129 -11.64 -31.51 29.26
N LEU A 130 -11.57 -32.81 28.94
CA LEU A 130 -11.78 -33.34 27.59
C LEU A 130 -13.22 -33.12 27.11
N LEU A 131 -14.21 -33.27 27.99
CA LEU A 131 -15.61 -32.96 27.67
C LEU A 131 -15.82 -31.47 27.39
N ARG A 132 -15.15 -30.59 28.14
CA ARG A 132 -15.19 -29.14 27.87
C ARG A 132 -14.51 -28.79 26.55
N GLU A 133 -13.40 -29.44 26.23
CA GLU A 133 -12.71 -29.30 24.95
C GLU A 133 -13.60 -29.75 23.79
N HIS A 134 -14.26 -30.90 23.93
CA HIS A 134 -15.27 -31.36 22.96
C HIS A 134 -16.36 -30.31 22.74
N GLY A 135 -16.90 -29.71 23.81
CA GLY A 135 -17.88 -28.63 23.70
C GLY A 135 -17.36 -27.41 22.94
N ALA A 136 -16.10 -27.01 23.16
CA ALA A 136 -15.47 -25.92 22.43
C ALA A 136 -15.26 -26.26 20.94
N ILE A 137 -14.89 -27.50 20.62
CA ILE A 137 -14.77 -27.97 19.24
C ILE A 137 -16.11 -27.89 18.51
N TYR A 138 -17.20 -28.31 19.13
CA TYR A 138 -18.54 -28.19 18.53
C TYR A 138 -18.94 -26.73 18.31
N GLY A 139 -18.62 -25.83 19.25
CA GLY A 139 -18.83 -24.40 19.07
C GLY A 139 -18.03 -23.83 17.88
N ASN A 140 -16.77 -24.26 17.73
CA ASN A 140 -15.92 -23.83 16.62
C ASN A 140 -16.39 -24.37 15.27
N VAL A 141 -16.96 -25.59 15.21
CA VAL A 141 -17.55 -26.13 13.98
C VAL A 141 -18.69 -25.24 13.49
N ALA A 142 -19.57 -24.78 14.40
CA ALA A 142 -20.64 -23.86 14.03
C ALA A 142 -20.11 -22.50 13.51
N GLN A 143 -19.01 -21.99 14.08
CA GLN A 143 -18.34 -20.78 13.58
C GLN A 143 -17.70 -20.99 12.20
N ILE A 144 -17.16 -22.17 11.91
CA ILE A 144 -16.61 -22.50 10.60
C ILE A 144 -17.72 -22.50 9.54
N ASP A 145 -18.91 -22.99 9.86
CA ASP A 145 -20.06 -22.95 8.95
C ASP A 145 -20.47 -21.51 8.60
N GLU A 146 -20.43 -20.59 9.57
CA GLU A 146 -20.67 -19.16 9.34
C GLU A 146 -19.60 -18.53 8.43
N VAL A 147 -18.32 -18.80 8.69
CA VAL A 147 -17.21 -18.33 7.84
C VAL A 147 -17.30 -18.92 6.42
N LEU A 148 -17.71 -20.19 6.29
CA LEU A 148 -17.94 -20.83 5.01
C LEU A 148 -19.09 -20.17 4.24
N GLY A 149 -20.16 -19.80 4.95
CA GLY A 149 -21.28 -19.02 4.39
C GLY A 149 -20.82 -17.66 3.86
N GLN A 150 -20.05 -16.92 4.65
CA GLN A 150 -19.49 -15.62 4.23
C GLN A 150 -18.52 -15.77 3.04
N ALA A 151 -17.69 -16.81 3.04
CA ALA A 151 -16.80 -17.12 1.92
C ALA A 151 -17.58 -17.44 0.64
N GLN A 152 -18.69 -18.18 0.73
CA GLN A 152 -19.54 -18.49 -0.41
C GLN A 152 -20.23 -17.23 -0.96
N GLU A 153 -20.70 -16.34 -0.08
CA GLU A 153 -21.30 -15.06 -0.47
C GLU A 153 -20.29 -14.16 -1.20
N THR A 154 -19.06 -14.06 -0.67
CA THR A 154 -17.99 -13.27 -1.32
C THR A 154 -17.57 -13.87 -2.67
N SER A 155 -17.51 -15.19 -2.79
CA SER A 155 -17.25 -15.88 -4.07
C SER A 155 -18.32 -15.56 -5.11
N ASN A 156 -19.60 -15.64 -4.72
CA ASN A 156 -20.72 -15.26 -5.58
C ASN A 156 -20.66 -13.78 -5.98
N ALA A 157 -20.34 -12.88 -5.04
CA ALA A 157 -20.20 -11.46 -5.31
C ALA A 157 -19.05 -11.16 -6.29
N LEU A 158 -17.89 -11.81 -6.14
CA LEU A 158 -16.76 -11.69 -7.06
C LEU A 158 -17.11 -12.23 -8.46
N SER A 159 -17.83 -13.34 -8.55
CA SER A 159 -18.33 -13.88 -9.82
C SER A 159 -19.28 -12.90 -10.52
N ALA A 160 -20.21 -12.30 -9.77
CA ALA A 160 -21.11 -11.27 -10.29
C ALA A 160 -20.33 -10.02 -10.74
N GLN A 161 -19.35 -9.55 -9.96
CA GLN A 161 -18.47 -8.45 -10.35
C GLN A 161 -17.68 -8.77 -11.63
N ARG A 162 -17.17 -10.00 -11.78
CA ARG A 162 -16.47 -10.43 -12.99
C ARG A 162 -17.38 -10.38 -14.22
N ALA A 163 -18.64 -10.82 -14.09
CA ALA A 163 -19.62 -10.72 -15.17
C ALA A 163 -19.91 -9.26 -15.54
N LEU A 164 -20.03 -8.36 -14.56
CA LEU A 164 -20.18 -6.92 -14.78
C LEU A 164 -18.96 -6.32 -15.49
N PHE A 165 -17.74 -6.66 -15.08
CA PHE A 165 -16.51 -6.20 -15.75
C PHE A 165 -16.42 -6.69 -17.19
N LEU A 166 -16.77 -7.94 -17.47
CA LEU A 166 -16.83 -8.45 -18.84
C LEU A 166 -17.87 -7.69 -19.67
N GLY A 167 -19.04 -7.39 -19.09
CA GLY A 167 -20.07 -6.56 -19.72
C GLY A 167 -19.62 -5.12 -19.97
N ILE A 168 -18.91 -4.50 -19.03
CA ILE A 168 -18.35 -3.16 -19.18
C ILE A 168 -17.23 -3.16 -20.22
N SER A 169 -16.31 -4.13 -20.23
CA SER A 169 -15.30 -4.27 -21.29
C SER A 169 -15.94 -4.41 -22.67
N GLY A 170 -17.05 -5.16 -22.79
CA GLY A 170 -17.83 -5.25 -24.02
C GLY A 170 -18.41 -3.90 -24.44
N LYS A 171 -18.99 -3.15 -23.50
CA LYS A 171 -19.53 -1.80 -23.74
C LYS A 171 -18.45 -0.77 -24.04
N VAL A 172 -17.31 -0.79 -23.36
CA VAL A 172 -16.16 0.10 -23.59
C VAL A 172 -15.51 -0.21 -24.93
N ASN A 173 -15.40 -1.47 -25.34
CA ASN A 173 -14.93 -1.82 -26.68
C ASN A 173 -15.91 -1.34 -27.76
N ASN A 174 -17.22 -1.47 -27.54
CA ASN A 174 -18.25 -0.97 -28.45
C ASN A 174 -18.25 0.58 -28.52
N LEU A 175 -18.17 1.25 -27.38
CA LEU A 175 -18.01 2.71 -27.31
C LEU A 175 -16.70 3.13 -27.98
N GLY A 176 -15.59 2.45 -27.73
CA GLY A 176 -14.31 2.75 -28.37
C GLY A 176 -14.32 2.59 -29.89
N ALA A 177 -15.05 1.59 -30.41
CA ALA A 177 -15.21 1.40 -31.85
C ALA A 177 -16.07 2.48 -32.51
N HIS A 178 -17.07 3.04 -31.81
CA HIS A 178 -18.04 3.97 -32.41
C HIS A 178 -17.85 5.44 -32.03
N THR A 179 -17.42 5.76 -30.81
CA THR A 179 -17.28 7.15 -30.33
C THR A 179 -15.90 7.74 -30.61
N PHE A 180 -14.80 6.97 -30.54
CA PHE A 180 -13.48 7.50 -30.88
C PHE A 180 -13.38 8.03 -32.32
N PRO A 181 -13.84 7.33 -33.37
CA PRO A 181 -13.80 7.90 -34.73
C PRO A 181 -14.75 9.09 -34.91
N ALA A 182 -15.91 9.10 -34.24
CA ALA A 182 -16.86 10.22 -34.30
C ALA A 182 -16.33 11.49 -33.60
N VAL A 183 -15.70 11.34 -32.44
CA VAL A 183 -15.06 12.44 -31.70
C VAL A 183 -13.86 12.98 -32.46
N ASN A 184 -13.03 12.12 -33.07
CA ASN A 184 -11.91 12.57 -33.91
C ASN A 184 -12.41 13.31 -35.17
N LYS A 185 -13.53 12.88 -35.75
CA LYS A 185 -14.16 13.57 -36.88
C LYS A 185 -14.67 14.95 -36.47
N LEU A 186 -15.30 15.07 -35.30
CA LEU A 186 -15.76 16.35 -34.75
C LEU A 186 -14.61 17.32 -34.45
N ILE A 187 -13.53 16.82 -33.83
CA ILE A 187 -12.31 17.60 -33.54
C ILE A 187 -11.62 18.06 -34.84
N SER A 188 -11.55 17.18 -35.86
CA SER A 188 -10.97 17.50 -37.16
C SER A 188 -11.79 18.56 -37.91
N ASP A 189 -13.11 18.47 -37.88
CA ASP A 189 -14.01 19.44 -38.52
C ASP A 189 -13.94 20.82 -37.82
N ILE A 190 -13.79 20.86 -36.50
CA ILE A 190 -13.54 22.11 -35.74
C ILE A 190 -12.20 22.74 -36.15
N ARG A 191 -11.13 21.94 -36.27
CA ARG A 191 -9.81 22.42 -36.66
C ARG A 191 -9.80 22.97 -38.10
N LYS A 192 -10.55 22.36 -39.02
CA LYS A 192 -10.67 22.83 -40.42
C LYS A 192 -11.41 24.15 -40.56
N ARG A 193 -12.40 24.43 -39.71
CA ARG A 193 -13.06 25.75 -39.70
C ARG A 193 -12.10 26.84 -39.21
N LYS A 194 -11.38 26.60 -38.11
CA LYS A 194 -10.39 27.54 -37.55
C LYS A 194 -9.23 27.84 -38.53
N SER A 195 -8.80 26.87 -39.33
CA SER A 195 -7.76 27.09 -40.35
C SER A 195 -8.22 27.97 -41.52
N LYS A 196 -9.50 27.87 -41.93
CA LYS A 196 -10.05 28.70 -43.03
C LYS A 196 -10.13 30.17 -42.63
N ASP A 197 -10.58 30.44 -41.41
CA ASP A 197 -10.71 31.82 -40.90
C ASP A 197 -9.34 32.51 -40.79
N THR A 198 -8.31 31.77 -40.36
CA THR A 198 -6.93 32.28 -40.28
C THR A 198 -6.34 32.60 -41.66
N LEU A 199 -6.65 31.79 -42.68
CA LEU A 199 -6.15 31.97 -44.05
C LEU A 199 -6.79 33.19 -44.74
N ILE A 200 -8.09 33.41 -44.53
CA ILE A 200 -8.81 34.57 -45.06
C ILE A 200 -8.30 35.86 -44.42
N LEU A 201 -8.08 35.86 -43.10
CA LEU A 201 -7.58 37.01 -42.36
C LEU A 201 -6.17 37.41 -42.82
N SER A 202 -5.24 36.46 -42.93
CA SER A 202 -3.85 36.75 -43.35
C SER A 202 -3.76 37.27 -44.80
N THR A 203 -4.58 36.72 -45.71
CA THR A 203 -4.64 37.17 -47.11
C THR A 203 -5.12 38.61 -47.21
N THR A 204 -6.15 38.97 -46.45
CA THR A 204 -6.71 40.33 -46.44
C THR A 204 -5.69 41.36 -45.92
N ILE A 205 -5.00 41.04 -44.82
CA ILE A 205 -3.95 41.91 -44.26
C ILE A 205 -2.80 42.10 -45.26
N SER A 206 -2.38 41.05 -45.96
CA SER A 206 -1.33 41.11 -46.99
C SER A 206 -1.70 42.03 -48.16
N ILE A 207 -2.93 41.94 -48.65
CA ILE A 207 -3.42 42.82 -49.74
C ILE A 207 -3.50 44.27 -49.28
N CYS A 208 -4.05 44.52 -48.07
CA CYS A 208 -4.14 45.88 -47.52
C CYS A 208 -2.76 46.51 -47.34
N THR A 209 -1.78 45.75 -46.84
CA THR A 209 -0.40 46.25 -46.65
C THR A 209 0.30 46.52 -47.98
N LEU A 210 0.12 45.69 -49.00
CA LEU A 210 0.64 45.94 -50.34
C LEU A 210 0.07 47.22 -50.98
N LEU A 211 -1.24 47.44 -50.88
CA LEU A 211 -1.87 48.64 -51.42
C LEU A 211 -1.38 49.92 -50.72
N ILE A 212 -1.18 49.87 -49.41
CA ILE A 212 -0.61 51.00 -48.63
C ILE A 212 0.83 51.30 -49.08
N ILE A 213 1.65 50.26 -49.28
CA ILE A 213 3.04 50.42 -49.74
C ILE A 213 3.07 51.01 -51.17
N LEU A 214 2.23 50.50 -52.08
CA LEU A 214 2.13 51.03 -53.44
C LEU A 214 1.64 52.49 -53.46
N TYR A 215 0.69 52.85 -52.60
CA TYR A 215 0.24 54.22 -52.46
C TYR A 215 1.38 55.14 -51.98
N TRP A 216 2.16 54.71 -51.00
CA TRP A 216 3.33 55.44 -50.52
C TRP A 216 4.43 55.60 -51.57
N LEU A 217 4.62 54.60 -52.44
CA LEU A 217 5.63 54.66 -53.50
C LEU A 217 5.20 55.51 -54.70
N SER A 218 3.88 55.64 -54.92
CA SER A 218 3.28 56.43 -56.02
C SER A 218 3.12 57.91 -55.65
N LYS A 219 3.17 58.23 -54.36
CA LYS A 219 3.11 59.58 -53.80
C LYS A 219 4.48 60.25 -53.82
#